data_AF-A0A3C1K8F5-F1
#
_entry.id   AF-A0A3C1K8F5-F1
#
_cell.length_a   1.000
_cell.length_b   1.000
_cell.length_c   1.000
_cell.angle_alpha   90.00
_cell.angle_beta   90.00
_cell.angle_gamma   90.00
#
_symmetry.space_group_name_H-M   'P 1'
#
loop_
_entity.id
_entity.type
_entity.pdbx_description
1 polymer ?
#
loop_
_entity_poly.entity_id
_entity_poly.type
_entity_poly.pdbx_seq_one_letter_code
_entity_poly.pdbx_strand_id
1 'polypeptide(L)' 'AGIEYESADVEFVPTLKVEIDAETARKVFRLIDALEDSDDVQNVYSNFDLTAEVQAELEEDE' A
#
# COMPACT_ATOMS: atom_id res chain seq x y z
N ALA A 1 -6.46 -26.63 -18.49
CA ALA A 1 -7.06 -25.51 -17.75
C ALA A 1 -6.73 -24.25 -18.53
N GLY A 2 -7.73 -23.54 -19.05
CA GLY A 2 -7.55 -22.36 -19.91
C GLY A 2 -7.72 -21.06 -19.15
N ILE A 3 -7.05 -20.94 -18.00
CA ILE A 3 -7.03 -19.69 -17.21
C ILE A 3 -5.69 -19.03 -17.50
N GLU A 4 -5.74 -17.83 -18.06
CA GLU A 4 -4.56 -16.99 -18.23
C GLU A 4 -4.24 -16.31 -16.90
N TYR A 5 -2.95 -16.29 -16.55
CA TYR A 5 -2.48 -15.65 -15.32
C TYR A 5 -2.19 -14.18 -15.62
N GLU A 6 -2.67 -13.30 -14.74
CA GLU A 6 -2.38 -11.86 -14.81
C GLU A 6 -1.00 -11.54 -14.21
N SER A 7 -0.64 -12.19 -13.10
CA SER A 7 0.70 -12.14 -12.48
C SER A 7 1.04 -13.44 -11.74
N ALA A 8 2.33 -13.64 -11.44
CA ALA A 8 2.83 -14.82 -10.72
C ALA A 8 4.12 -14.50 -9.93
N ASP A 9 4.10 -13.41 -9.18
CA ASP A 9 5.25 -12.91 -8.44
C ASP A 9 5.31 -13.43 -6.99
N VAL A 10 6.48 -13.33 -6.37
CA VAL A 10 6.69 -13.69 -4.97
C VAL A 10 6.56 -12.44 -4.11
N GLU A 11 5.57 -12.42 -3.22
CA GLU A 11 5.26 -11.26 -2.38
C GLU A 11 5.22 -11.61 -0.90
N PHE A 12 5.55 -10.63 -0.04
CA PHE A 12 5.34 -10.73 1.40
C PHE A 12 3.92 -10.28 1.77
N VAL A 13 3.03 -11.25 1.99
CA VAL A 13 1.65 -10.98 2.41
C VAL A 13 1.54 -10.98 3.94
N PRO A 14 1.11 -9.88 4.57
CA PRO A 14 0.95 -9.81 6.02
C PRO A 14 -0.23 -10.67 6.49
N THR A 15 -0.07 -11.34 7.63
CA THR A 15 -1.12 -12.20 8.23
C THR A 15 -2.21 -11.41 8.98
N LEU A 16 -1.96 -10.14 9.27
CA LEU A 16 -2.87 -9.22 9.92
C LEU A 16 -2.79 -7.87 9.21
N LYS A 17 -3.96 -7.33 8.87
CA LYS A 17 -4.09 -5.96 8.39
C LYS A 17 -4.54 -5.02 9.51
N VAL A 18 -4.08 -3.77 9.44
CA VAL A 18 -4.41 -2.71 10.39
C VAL A 18 -5.14 -1.61 9.65
N GLU A 19 -6.42 -1.43 9.95
CA GLU A 19 -7.19 -0.31 9.43
C GLU A 19 -6.67 1.01 10.00
N ILE A 20 -6.48 2.01 9.14
CA ILE A 20 -5.99 3.34 9.53
C ILE A 20 -6.90 4.45 8.97
N ASP A 21 -6.93 5.58 9.67
CA ASP A 21 -7.61 6.78 9.20
C ASP A 21 -6.83 7.54 8.12
N ALA A 22 -7.48 8.52 7.50
CA ALA A 22 -6.88 9.31 6.44
C ALA A 22 -5.68 10.14 6.92
N GLU A 23 -5.68 10.65 8.16
CA GLU A 23 -4.54 11.38 8.71
C GLU A 23 -3.29 10.48 8.79
N THR A 24 -3.46 9.25 9.27
CA THR A 24 -2.40 8.27 9.39
C THR A 24 -1.96 7.78 8.01
N ALA A 25 -2.89 7.53 7.09
CA ALA A 25 -2.59 7.13 5.72
C ALA A 25 -1.69 8.16 5.02
N ARG A 26 -1.99 9.46 5.12
CA ARG A 26 -1.14 10.54 4.58
C ARG A 26 0.27 10.56 5.15
N LYS A 27 0.46 10.17 6.42
CA LYS A 27 1.80 10.07 7.04
C LYS A 27 2.53 8.83 6.54
N VAL A 28 1.82 7.71 6.41
CA VAL A 28 2.36 6.44 5.93
C VAL A 28 2.76 6.55 4.46
N PHE A 29 1.93 7.14 3.60
CA PHE A 29 2.26 7.35 2.19
C PHE A 29 3.52 8.20 2.02
N ARG A 30 3.61 9.35 2.70
CA ARG A 30 4.83 10.16 2.69
C ARG A 30 6.08 9.41 3.18
N LEU A 31 5.92 8.48 4.11
CA LEU A 31 7.02 7.63 4.56
C LEU A 31 7.41 6.62 3.48
N ILE A 32 6.42 6.00 2.82
CA ILE A 32 6.65 5.06 1.72
C ILE A 32 7.37 5.77 0.58
N ASP A 33 6.88 6.93 0.14
CA ASP A 33 7.50 7.73 -0.91
C ASP A 33 8.98 8.02 -0.58
N ALA A 34 9.24 8.47 0.65
CA ALA A 34 10.61 8.76 1.09
C ALA A 34 11.52 7.52 1.16
N LEU A 35 10.96 6.33 1.41
CA LEU A 35 11.70 5.08 1.36
C LEU A 35 11.96 4.64 -0.08
N GLU A 36 11.00 4.80 -0.98
CA GLU A 36 11.11 4.47 -2.40
C GLU A 36 12.08 5.38 -3.16
N ASP A 37 12.26 6.63 -2.70
CA ASP A 37 13.26 7.56 -3.23
C ASP A 37 14.72 7.13 -2.95
N SER A 38 14.94 6.13 -2.10
CA SER A 38 16.27 5.63 -1.77
C SER A 38 16.76 4.58 -2.76
N ASP A 39 17.90 4.84 -3.41
CA ASP A 39 18.54 3.91 -4.35
C ASP A 39 18.87 2.53 -3.75
N ASP A 40 19.00 2.44 -2.43
CA ASP A 40 19.31 1.20 -1.69
C ASP A 40 18.06 0.40 -1.30
N VAL A 41 16.87 1.01 -1.37
CA VAL A 41 15.60 0.35 -1.06
C VAL A 41 15.07 -0.34 -2.31
N GLN A 42 14.83 -1.66 -2.21
CA GLN A 42 14.40 -2.47 -3.34
C GLN A 42 12.89 -2.68 -3.39
N ASN A 43 12.23 -2.80 -2.23
CA ASN A 43 10.79 -3.02 -2.12
C ASN A 43 10.30 -2.49 -0.77
N VAL A 44 9.08 -1.97 -0.76
CA VAL A 44 8.37 -1.56 0.47
C VAL A 44 7.10 -2.41 0.61
N TYR A 45 6.90 -2.99 1.79
CA TYR A 45 5.70 -3.76 2.12
C TYR A 45 5.06 -3.18 3.38
N SER A 46 3.74 -3.13 3.39
CA SER A 46 2.97 -2.60 4.50
C SER A 46 1.79 -3.52 4.83
N ASN A 47 1.20 -3.31 6.00
CA ASN A 47 0.03 -4.06 6.43
C ASN A 47 -1.17 -3.15 6.76
N PHE A 48 -1.16 -1.90 6.31
CA PHE A 48 -2.32 -1.04 6.51
C PHE A 48 -3.48 -1.46 5.61
N ASP A 49 -4.69 -1.12 6.02
CA ASP A 49 -5.90 -1.26 5.23
C ASP A 49 -6.67 0.06 5.26
N LEU A 50 -7.36 0.37 4.16
CA LEU A 50 -8.13 1.60 4.02
C LEU A 50 -9.57 1.24 3.69
N THR A 51 -10.51 1.78 4.44
CA THR A 51 -11.93 1.65 4.11
C THR A 51 -12.25 2.44 2.84
N ALA A 52 -13.35 2.10 2.17
CA ALA A 52 -13.77 2.82 0.95
C ALA A 52 -14.00 4.32 1.20
N GLU A 53 -14.46 4.69 2.41
CA GLU A 53 -14.65 6.09 2.80
C GLU A 53 -13.30 6.82 2.93
N VAL A 54 -12.32 6.21 3.59
CA VAL A 54 -10.97 6.78 3.73
C VAL A 54 -10.26 6.87 2.39
N GLN A 55 -10.41 5.87 1.51
CA GLN A 55 -9.85 5.91 0.16
C GLN A 55 -10.43 7.09 -0.64
N ALA A 56 -11.75 7.27 -0.61
CA ALA A 56 -12.40 8.40 -1.28
C ALA A 56 -11.95 9.76 -0.73
N GLU A 57 -11.75 9.89 0.59
CA GLU A 57 -11.21 11.13 1.18
C GLU A 57 -9.79 11.43 0.68
N LEU A 58 -8.93 10.41 0.55
CA LEU A 58 -7.55 10.58 0.09
C LEU A 58 -7.47 10.93 -1.40
N GLU A 59 -8.41 10.45 -2.22
CA GLU A 59 -8.51 10.82 -3.65
C GLU A 59 -8.85 12.31 -3.85
N GLU A 60 -9.45 12.99 -2.87
CA GLU A 60 -9.69 14.44 -2.91
C GLU A 60 -8.41 15.27 -2.69
N ASP A 61 -7.32 14.65 -2.22
CA ASP A 61 -6.04 15.33 -2.00
C ASP A 61 -5.22 15.50 -3.30
N GLU A 62 -5.58 14.79 -4.38
CA GLU A 62 -4.95 14.87 -5.73
C GLU A 62 -5.55 15.96 -6.63
#